data_AF-A0AAU4YB13-F1
#
_entry.id   AF-A0AAU4YB13-F1
#
_cell.length_a   1.000
_cell.length_b   1.000
_cell.length_c   1.000
_cell.angle_alpha   90.00
_cell.angle_beta   90.00
_cell.angle_gamma   90.00
#
_symmetry.space_group_name_H-M   'P 1'
#
loop_
_entity.id
_entity.type
_entity.pdbx_description
1 polymer ?
#
loop_
_entity_poly.entity_id
_entity_poly.type
_entity_poly.pdbx_seq_one_letter_code
_entity_poly.pdbx_strand_id
1 'polypeptide(L)'
;MTPILHRKGNPFPTPLEDANSALRWLHAHAAELGVDRDRIGVMGDSAGGGMTAGLTILARERGGPEIARQILMMPMLDDRTTTPDPHIAPYLLWSYDDSLTAWPALLGEAVGGPDVPVRRPRPGSRTPPACRRPTSRSASSTSSATKTPPTPPNSAAPAC
;
A
#
# COMPACT_ATOMS: atom_id res chain seq x y z
N MET A 1 32.81 18.94 23.90
CA MET A 1 31.64 18.79 23.00
C MET A 1 30.76 17.70 23.60
N THR A 2 29.68 18.12 24.26
CA THR A 2 28.74 17.23 24.94
C THR A 2 27.77 16.65 23.90
N PRO A 3 27.52 15.34 23.85
CA PRO A 3 26.54 14.79 22.92
C PRO A 3 25.15 15.29 23.34
N ILE A 4 24.42 15.92 22.43
CA ILE A 4 23.00 16.23 22.62
C ILE A 4 22.23 14.91 22.46
N LEU A 5 22.32 14.04 23.47
CA LEU A 5 21.41 12.91 23.64
C LEU A 5 20.25 13.37 24.52
N HIS A 6 19.40 14.24 23.96
CA HIS A 6 18.03 14.37 24.45
C HIS A 6 17.15 13.49 23.56
N ARG A 7 17.18 12.17 23.80
CA ARG A 7 16.33 11.21 23.10
C ARG A 7 14.90 11.36 23.63
N LYS A 8 14.20 12.42 23.20
CA LYS A 8 12.80 12.68 23.53
C LYS A 8 11.96 12.46 22.27
N GLY A 9 11.54 11.21 22.06
CA GLY A 9 10.72 10.79 20.94
C GLY A 9 10.39 9.31 21.04
N ASN A 10 9.34 8.89 20.34
CA ASN A 10 8.94 7.49 20.18
C ASN A 10 9.51 6.98 18.84
N PRO A 11 10.71 6.37 18.82
CA PRO A 11 11.31 5.90 17.57
C PRO A 11 10.50 4.74 16.99
N PHE A 12 10.85 4.33 15.77
CA PHE A 12 10.33 3.08 15.20
C PHE A 12 10.51 1.91 16.20
N PRO A 13 9.52 0.99 16.37
CA PRO A 13 8.27 0.86 15.63
C PRO A 13 7.06 1.59 16.24
N THR A 14 7.21 2.34 17.32
CA THR A 14 6.07 2.84 18.11
C THR A 14 5.02 3.61 17.30
N PRO A 15 5.38 4.59 16.44
CA PRO A 15 4.38 5.32 15.65
C PRO A 15 3.58 4.43 14.69
N LEU A 16 4.21 3.36 14.18
CA LEU A 16 3.55 2.41 13.29
C LEU A 16 2.55 1.52 14.05
N GLU A 17 2.90 1.11 15.27
CA GLU A 17 2.00 0.34 16.13
C GLU A 17 0.81 1.17 16.61
N ASP A 18 1.01 2.46 16.89
CA ASP A 18 -0.07 3.39 17.22
C ASP A 18 -1.04 3.55 16.04
N ALA A 19 -0.51 3.74 14.83
CA ALA A 19 -1.33 3.83 13.61
C ALA A 19 -2.12 2.52 13.34
N ASN A 20 -1.50 1.36 13.59
CA ASN A 20 -2.19 0.07 13.49
C ASN A 20 -3.28 -0.10 14.56
N SER A 21 -3.02 0.36 15.78
CA SER A 21 -4.02 0.35 16.85
C SER A 21 -5.21 1.25 16.53
N ALA A 22 -4.95 2.45 15.98
CA ALA A 22 -5.98 3.37 15.52
C ALA A 22 -6.83 2.76 14.37
N LEU A 23 -6.20 2.12 13.39
CA LEU A 23 -6.90 1.44 12.30
C LEU A 23 -7.83 0.34 12.83
N ARG A 24 -7.33 -0.49 13.75
CA ARG A 24 -8.12 -1.56 14.38
C ARG A 24 -9.28 -1.02 15.18
N TRP A 25 -9.05 0.05 15.94
CA TRP A 25 -10.10 0.72 16.70
C TRP A 25 -11.17 1.30 15.77
N LEU A 26 -10.80 2.06 14.75
CA LEU A 26 -11.73 2.60 13.76
C LEU A 26 -12.57 1.51 13.12
N HIS A 27 -11.94 0.41 12.70
CA HIS A 27 -12.64 -0.72 12.10
C HIS A 27 -13.60 -1.41 13.09
N ALA A 28 -13.25 -1.50 14.39
CA ALA A 28 -14.12 -2.09 15.41
C ALA A 28 -15.33 -1.20 15.74
N HIS A 29 -15.15 0.13 15.72
CA HIS A 29 -16.17 1.12 16.07
C HIS A 29 -16.87 1.75 14.85
N ALA A 30 -16.65 1.21 13.64
CA ALA A 30 -17.14 1.82 12.40
C ALA A 30 -18.67 2.00 12.38
N ALA A 31 -19.43 1.05 12.92
CA ALA A 31 -20.89 1.14 12.99
C ALA A 31 -21.36 2.31 13.88
N GLU A 32 -20.69 2.53 15.01
CA GLU A 32 -20.97 3.64 15.94
C GLU A 32 -20.65 5.00 15.28
N LEU A 33 -19.65 5.03 14.40
CA LEU A 33 -19.19 6.23 13.70
C LEU A 33 -19.90 6.46 12.36
N GLY A 34 -20.80 5.57 11.93
CA GLY A 34 -21.43 5.63 10.61
C GLY A 34 -20.46 5.42 9.43
N VAL A 35 -19.34 4.72 9.68
CA VAL A 35 -18.30 4.41 8.70
C VAL A 35 -18.54 3.04 8.07
N ASP A 36 -18.42 2.95 6.75
CA ASP A 36 -18.42 1.67 6.03
C ASP A 36 -17.05 0.98 6.19
N ARG A 37 -17.05 -0.17 6.87
CA ARG A 37 -15.85 -0.96 7.20
C ARG A 37 -15.08 -1.41 5.96
N ASP A 38 -15.79 -1.64 4.86
CA ASP A 38 -15.21 -2.14 3.61
C ASP A 38 -14.64 -1.00 2.75
N ARG A 39 -14.75 0.25 3.22
CA ARG A 39 -14.35 1.47 2.49
C ARG A 39 -13.38 2.36 3.26
N ILE A 40 -12.67 1.81 4.24
CA ILE A 40 -11.64 2.54 5.00
C ILE A 40 -10.39 2.71 4.15
N GLY A 41 -9.96 3.95 3.94
CA GLY A 41 -8.69 4.30 3.29
C GLY A 41 -7.70 4.89 4.28
N VAL A 42 -6.41 4.80 3.96
CA VAL A 42 -5.31 5.43 4.70
C VAL A 42 -4.54 6.39 3.80
N MET A 43 -4.07 7.48 4.39
CA MET A 43 -3.41 8.57 3.69
C MET A 43 -2.30 9.14 4.55
N GLY A 44 -1.20 9.55 3.91
CA GLY A 44 -0.15 10.31 4.58
C GLY A 44 0.77 11.05 3.62
N ASP A 45 1.32 12.15 4.13
CA ASP A 45 2.28 13.02 3.47
C ASP A 45 3.69 12.83 4.07
N SER A 46 4.74 13.00 3.26
CA SER A 46 6.14 12.97 3.74
C SER A 46 6.45 11.71 4.56
N ALA A 47 6.92 11.86 5.80
CA ALA A 47 7.12 10.77 6.77
C ALA A 47 5.83 9.97 7.03
N GLY A 48 4.67 10.62 7.04
CA GLY A 48 3.35 10.00 7.11
C GLY A 48 3.03 9.11 5.91
N GLY A 49 3.57 9.42 4.74
CA GLY A 49 3.52 8.55 3.57
C GLY A 49 4.28 7.23 3.80
N GLY A 50 5.48 7.30 4.38
CA GLY A 50 6.24 6.12 4.81
C GLY A 50 5.49 5.28 5.85
N MET A 51 4.89 5.92 6.85
CA MET A 51 4.06 5.25 7.85
C MET A 51 2.82 4.60 7.23
N THR A 52 2.17 5.26 6.26
CA THR A 52 1.00 4.75 5.54
C THR A 52 1.36 3.51 4.72
N ALA A 53 2.51 3.53 4.05
CA ALA A 53 3.07 2.38 3.35
C ALA A 53 3.34 1.21 4.30
N GLY A 54 4.06 1.48 5.40
CA GLY A 54 4.34 0.49 6.44
C GLY A 54 3.09 -0.10 7.08
N LEU A 55 2.09 0.73 7.40
CA LEU A 55 0.82 0.29 7.99
C LEU A 55 0.07 -0.65 7.06
N THR A 56 0.07 -0.36 5.76
CA THR A 56 -0.62 -1.21 4.77
C THR A 56 0.02 -2.58 4.66
N ILE A 57 1.36 -2.65 4.69
CA ILE A 57 2.09 -3.92 4.74
C ILE A 57 1.79 -4.65 6.06
N LEU A 58 1.87 -3.95 7.18
CA LEU A 58 1.65 -4.52 8.51
C LEU A 58 0.25 -5.10 8.68
N ALA A 59 -0.78 -4.37 8.27
CA ALA A 59 -2.18 -4.82 8.32
C ALA A 59 -2.36 -6.10 7.48
N ARG A 60 -1.80 -6.14 6.27
CA ARG A 60 -1.82 -7.34 5.42
C ARG A 60 -1.11 -8.53 6.09
N GLU A 61 0.05 -8.32 6.69
CA GLU A 61 0.82 -9.37 7.36
C GLU A 61 0.14 -9.91 8.63
N ARG A 62 -0.65 -9.06 9.30
CA ARG A 62 -1.41 -9.43 10.51
C ARG A 62 -2.83 -9.94 10.23
N GLY A 63 -3.23 -10.01 8.95
CA GLY A 63 -4.54 -10.54 8.55
C GLY A 63 -5.70 -9.53 8.66
N GLY A 64 -5.41 -8.23 8.72
CA GLY A 64 -6.41 -7.16 8.67
C GLY A 64 -6.27 -6.12 9.78
N PRO A 65 -7.13 -5.07 9.79
CA PRO A 65 -8.29 -4.82 8.92
C PRO A 65 -7.96 -4.59 7.43
N GLU A 66 -8.93 -4.79 6.54
CA GLU A 66 -8.75 -4.46 5.12
C GLU A 66 -8.66 -2.94 4.92
N ILE A 67 -7.71 -2.53 4.08
CA ILE A 67 -7.52 -1.13 3.69
C ILE A 67 -7.94 -1.02 2.22
N ALA A 68 -9.04 -0.33 1.96
CA ALA A 68 -9.62 -0.21 0.62
C ALA A 68 -8.76 0.65 -0.32
N ARG A 69 -8.07 1.66 0.24
CA ARG A 69 -7.24 2.62 -0.51
C ARG A 69 -6.03 3.08 0.31
N GLN A 70 -4.91 3.26 -0.40
CA GLN A 70 -3.68 3.86 0.11
C GLN A 70 -3.36 5.11 -0.71
N ILE A 71 -3.20 6.26 -0.05
CA ILE A 71 -2.90 7.54 -0.68
C ILE A 71 -1.57 8.07 -0.13
N LEU A 72 -0.57 8.20 -1.00
CA LEU A 72 0.79 8.60 -0.62
C LEU A 72 1.14 9.94 -1.25
N MET A 73 1.38 10.97 -0.42
CA MET A 73 1.76 12.30 -0.90
C MET A 73 3.23 12.55 -0.59
N MET A 74 4.05 12.76 -1.64
CA MET A 74 5.51 12.97 -1.52
C MET A 74 6.18 12.07 -0.44
N PRO A 75 5.95 10.74 -0.49
CA PRO A 75 6.22 9.87 0.66
C PRO A 75 7.71 9.63 0.87
N MET A 76 8.12 9.60 2.13
CA MET A 76 9.45 9.14 2.55
C MET A 76 9.47 7.60 2.60
N LEU A 77 9.92 6.95 1.52
CA LEU A 77 9.89 5.49 1.37
C LEU A 77 11.27 4.82 1.45
N ASP A 78 12.34 5.60 1.31
CA ASP A 78 13.71 5.12 1.20
C ASP A 78 14.63 6.00 2.04
N ASP A 79 15.37 5.39 2.95
CA ASP A 79 16.27 6.06 3.89
C ASP A 79 17.65 6.35 3.31
N ARG A 80 17.88 6.00 2.04
CA ARG A 80 19.12 6.29 1.31
C ARG A 80 19.09 7.70 0.72
N THR A 81 19.54 8.68 1.50
CA THR A 81 19.76 10.04 1.00
C THR A 81 20.80 10.02 -0.13
N THR A 82 20.43 10.55 -1.31
CA THR A 82 21.31 10.63 -2.47
C THR A 82 22.29 11.80 -2.37
N THR A 83 23.25 11.90 -3.29
CA THR A 83 24.16 13.05 -3.35
C THR A 83 23.40 14.31 -3.78
N PRO A 84 23.65 15.48 -3.16
CA PRO A 84 23.05 16.73 -3.57
C PRO A 84 23.29 17.07 -5.03
N ASP A 85 22.22 17.32 -5.79
CA ASP A 85 22.31 17.88 -7.13
C ASP A 85 22.28 19.42 -7.05
N PRO A 86 23.37 20.12 -7.46
CA PRO A 86 23.48 21.57 -7.32
C PRO A 86 22.47 22.35 -8.18
N HIS A 87 21.86 21.73 -9.20
CA HIS A 87 20.86 22.38 -10.05
C HIS A 87 19.47 22.41 -9.43
N ILE A 88 19.15 21.44 -8.55
CA ILE A 88 17.83 21.38 -7.88
C ILE A 88 17.91 21.85 -6.43
N ALA A 89 19.05 21.64 -5.75
CA ALA A 89 19.20 21.93 -4.33
C ALA A 89 18.77 23.36 -3.92
N PRO A 90 19.03 24.43 -4.69
CA PRO A 90 18.57 25.77 -4.35
C PRO A 90 17.05 25.96 -4.34
N TYR A 91 16.30 25.03 -4.95
CA TYR A 91 14.85 25.12 -5.13
C TYR A 91 14.08 24.14 -4.25
N LEU A 92 14.76 23.27 -3.48
CA LEU A 92 14.12 22.27 -2.64
C LEU A 92 13.60 22.89 -1.34
N LEU A 93 12.31 22.67 -1.05
CA LEU A 93 11.75 22.97 0.27
C LEU A 93 12.25 21.99 1.35
N TRP A 94 12.60 20.76 0.96
CA TRP A 94 13.15 19.72 1.82
C TRP A 94 14.52 19.30 1.28
N SER A 95 15.56 19.54 2.07
CA SER A 95 16.95 19.36 1.65
C SER A 95 17.49 17.96 1.97
N TYR A 96 18.70 17.71 1.47
CA TYR A 96 19.46 16.50 1.78
C TYR A 96 19.85 16.44 3.25
N ASP A 97 20.21 17.57 3.85
CA ASP A 97 20.56 17.67 5.28
C ASP A 97 19.35 17.40 6.19
N ASP A 98 18.16 17.80 5.75
CA ASP A 98 16.91 17.47 6.45
C ASP A 98 16.68 15.95 6.45
N SER A 99 16.93 15.29 5.31
CA SER A 99 16.84 13.82 5.20
C SER A 99 17.88 13.11 6.07
N LEU A 100 19.13 13.61 6.09
CA LEU A 100 20.21 13.10 6.94
C LEU A 100 19.93 13.28 8.43
N THR A 101 19.10 14.24 8.81
CA THR A 101 18.67 14.44 10.20
C THR A 101 17.45 13.57 10.54
N ALA A 102 16.47 13.50 9.63
CA ALA A 102 15.18 12.84 9.88
C ALA A 102 15.30 11.30 9.97
N TRP A 103 16.09 10.67 9.10
CA TRP A 103 16.21 9.22 9.08
C TRP A 103 16.81 8.64 10.36
N PRO A 104 17.94 9.16 10.90
CA PRO A 104 18.48 8.71 12.18
C PRO A 104 17.55 8.99 13.36
N ALA A 105 16.74 10.04 13.31
CA ALA A 105 15.77 10.31 14.36
C ALA A 105 14.68 9.22 14.44
N LEU A 106 14.26 8.66 13.30
CA LEU A 106 13.25 7.61 13.22
C LEU A 106 13.83 6.21 13.44
N LEU A 107 14.93 5.89 12.76
CA LEU A 107 15.49 4.54 12.65
C LEU A 107 16.71 4.30 13.56
N GLY A 108 17.30 5.36 14.13
CA GLY A 108 18.54 5.26 14.90
C GLY A 108 19.68 4.66 14.07
N GLU A 109 20.39 3.70 14.64
CA GLU A 109 21.51 3.01 13.98
C GLU A 109 21.09 2.10 12.80
N ALA A 110 19.78 1.91 12.57
CA ALA A 110 19.30 1.04 11.49
C ALA A 110 19.32 1.71 10.10
N VAL A 111 19.59 3.03 10.03
CA VAL A 111 19.65 3.77 8.76
C VAL A 111 20.69 3.16 7.81
N GLY A 112 20.31 3.00 6.54
CA GLY A 112 21.14 2.41 5.49
C GLY A 112 21.34 0.89 5.62
N GLY A 113 20.72 0.26 6.62
CA GLY A 113 20.83 -1.17 6.87
C GLY A 113 20.09 -2.02 5.82
N PRO A 114 20.45 -3.31 5.68
CA PRO A 114 19.76 -4.22 4.78
C PRO A 114 18.32 -4.53 5.24
N ASP A 115 18.05 -4.42 6.54
CA ASP A 115 16.81 -4.85 7.19
C ASP A 115 15.92 -3.67 7.67
N VAL A 116 15.97 -2.52 6.99
CA VAL A 116 15.07 -1.41 7.29
C VAL A 116 13.61 -1.87 7.10
N PRO A 117 12.74 -1.76 8.12
CA PRO A 117 11.40 -2.37 8.13
C PRO A 117 10.49 -1.97 6.97
N VAL A 118 10.61 -0.75 6.46
CA VAL A 118 9.86 -0.28 5.27
C VAL A 118 10.29 -1.00 3.98
N ARG A 119 11.50 -1.56 3.96
CA ARG A 119 12.10 -2.24 2.80
C ARG A 119 11.69 -3.70 2.67
N ARG A 120 11.27 -4.37 3.75
CA ARG A 120 11.09 -5.83 3.76
C ARG A 120 9.69 -6.27 4.22
N PRO A 121 8.89 -6.92 3.36
CA PRO A 121 7.84 -7.80 3.82
C PRO A 121 8.46 -9.00 4.55
N ARG A 122 7.91 -9.39 5.71
CA ARG A 122 8.37 -10.49 6.55
C ARG A 122 8.66 -11.75 5.71
N PRO A 123 9.79 -12.46 5.92
CA PRO A 123 10.01 -13.74 5.25
C PRO A 123 8.89 -14.72 5.60
N GLY A 124 8.18 -15.19 4.57
CA GLY A 124 7.02 -16.07 4.71
C GLY A 124 5.67 -15.43 4.39
N SER A 125 5.58 -14.10 4.18
CA SER A 125 4.37 -13.49 3.64
C SER A 125 4.26 -13.79 2.14
N ARG A 126 3.65 -14.93 1.79
CA ARG A 126 3.17 -15.18 0.43
C ARG A 126 2.29 -13.99 0.05
N THR A 127 2.68 -13.25 -0.98
CA THR A 127 1.76 -12.37 -1.70
C THR A 127 0.59 -13.24 -2.14
N PRO A 128 -0.66 -12.96 -1.73
CA PRO A 128 -1.78 -13.61 -2.37
C PRO A 128 -1.70 -13.28 -3.86
N PRO A 129 -1.95 -14.24 -4.77
CA PRO A 129 -2.00 -13.91 -6.19
C PRO A 129 -2.97 -12.76 -6.36
N ALA A 130 -2.52 -11.68 -7.00
CA ALA A 130 -3.30 -10.50 -7.28
C ALA A 130 -4.71 -10.93 -7.66
N CYS A 131 -5.71 -10.44 -6.91
CA CYS A 131 -7.11 -10.74 -7.14
C CYS A 131 -7.43 -10.35 -8.59
N ARG A 132 -7.34 -11.31 -9.51
CA ARG A 132 -7.62 -11.10 -10.92
C ARG A 132 -9.09 -10.75 -10.96
N ARG A 133 -9.43 -9.52 -11.36
CA ARG A 133 -10.80 -9.18 -11.76
C ARG A 133 -11.28 -10.30 -12.69
N PRO A 134 -12.50 -10.83 -12.52
CA PRO A 134 -13.03 -11.79 -13.48
C PRO A 134 -13.07 -11.08 -14.83
N THR A 135 -12.20 -11.51 -15.74
CA THR A 135 -12.27 -11.07 -17.14
C THR A 135 -13.56 -11.66 -17.68
N SER A 136 -14.54 -10.79 -17.97
CA SER A 136 -15.67 -11.17 -18.80
C SER A 136 -15.08 -11.69 -20.12
N ARG A 137 -15.29 -12.98 -20.35
CA ARG A 137 -14.83 -13.66 -21.56
C ARG A 137 -15.72 -13.15 -22.70
N SER A 138 -15.30 -12.07 -23.36
CA SER A 138 -15.85 -11.71 -24.66
C SER A 138 -15.49 -12.82 -25.63
N ALA A 139 -16.47 -13.66 -25.97
CA ALA A 139 -16.35 -14.63 -27.03
C ALA A 139 -16.35 -13.84 -28.36
N SER A 140 -15.17 -13.64 -28.93
CA SER A 140 -15.04 -13.19 -30.32
C SER A 140 -15.46 -14.33 -31.24
N SER A 141 -16.68 -14.23 -31.77
CA SER A 141 -17.15 -15.05 -32.88
C SER A 141 -16.51 -14.54 -34.18
N THR A 142 -15.58 -15.31 -34.74
CA THR A 142 -15.15 -15.15 -36.13
C THR A 142 -16.24 -15.74 -37.04
N SER A 143 -17.08 -14.88 -37.58
CA SER A 143 -18.00 -15.24 -38.66
C SER A 143 -17.24 -15.31 -39.98
N SER A 144 -17.17 -16.48 -40.59
CA SER A 144 -16.85 -16.64 -42.02
C SER A 144 -18.01 -17.39 -42.68
N ALA A 145 -18.74 -16.65 -43.51
CA ALA A 145 -19.90 -17.10 -44.23
C ALA A 145 -19.49 -18.04 -45.38
N THR A 146 -20.11 -19.21 -45.44
CA THR A 146 -20.34 -19.91 -46.72
C THR A 146 -21.78 -20.37 -46.76
N LYS A 147 -22.41 -20.12 -47.90
CA LYS A 147 -23.85 -20.02 -48.14
C LYS A 147 -24.38 -21.34 -48.75
N THR A 148 -25.34 -21.99 -48.09
CA THR A 148 -26.19 -23.03 -48.72
C THR A 148 -27.59 -23.01 -48.09
N PRO A 149 -28.70 -22.85 -48.86
CA PRO A 149 -30.06 -23.10 -48.38
C PRO A 149 -30.66 -24.36 -49.07
N PRO A 150 -31.93 -24.75 -48.83
CA PRO A 150 -32.64 -24.98 -47.57
C PRO A 150 -33.34 -26.37 -47.53
N THR A 151 -33.77 -26.85 -46.35
CA THR A 151 -34.83 -27.89 -46.25
C THR A 151 -35.57 -27.79 -44.91
N PRO A 152 -36.91 -27.68 -44.86
CA PRO A 152 -37.72 -28.01 -43.68
C PRO A 152 -38.39 -29.40 -43.89
N PRO A 153 -39.26 -29.92 -43.00
CA PRO A 153 -39.50 -29.73 -41.56
C PRO A 153 -39.40 -31.09 -40.79
N ASN A 154 -39.46 -31.12 -39.44
CA ASN A 154 -40.55 -31.81 -38.72
C ASN A 154 -40.46 -31.71 -37.18
N SER A 155 -41.64 -31.51 -36.63
CA SER A 155 -42.16 -31.65 -35.27
C SER A 155 -41.50 -32.69 -34.35
N ALA A 156 -41.31 -32.32 -33.07
CA ALA A 156 -41.95 -32.93 -31.89
C ALA A 156 -41.18 -32.58 -30.59
N ALA A 157 -41.91 -32.10 -29.58
CA ALA A 157 -41.50 -32.04 -28.17
C ALA A 157 -41.63 -33.44 -27.50
N PRO A 158 -41.54 -33.65 -26.16
CA PRO A 158 -41.02 -32.85 -25.04
C PRO A 158 -40.15 -33.65 -24.01
N ALA A 159 -39.76 -32.94 -22.94
CA ALA A 159 -39.57 -33.37 -21.53
C ALA A 159 -38.31 -34.16 -21.11
N CYS A 160 -37.45 -33.50 -20.32
CA CYS A 160 -37.40 -33.63 -18.85
C CYS A 160 -36.66 -32.43 -18.24
#